data_AF-A0A7S2FWH4-F1
#
_entry.id   AF-A0A7S2FWH4-F1
#
_cell.length_a   1.000
_cell.length_b   1.000
_cell.length_c   1.000
_cell.angle_alpha   90.00
_cell.angle_beta   90.00
_cell.angle_gamma   90.00
#
_symmetry.space_group_name_H-M   'P 1'
#
loop_
_entity.id
_entity.type
_entity.pdbx_description
1 polymer ?
#
loop_
_entity_poly.entity_id
_entity_poly.type
_entity_poly.pdbx_seq_one_letter_code
_entity_poly.pdbx_strand_id
1 'polypeptide(L)'
;KDRDRKEFRTAHGRIVRDGGGVEADVKVAAQEVSIIELLLTQQGTLFDFATEWTKSNAYKPGQRQVTDAVYADFKRFAQDEMRGGGLKPEQVYAPQLANLEKSFIAAKIKGPALQQLKGVRESLQSEVRLDLDR
;
A
#
# COMPACT_ATOMS: atom_id res chain seq x y z
N LYS A 1 6.13 -24.55 13.43
CA LYS A 1 5.38 -23.73 14.40
C LYS A 1 3.97 -24.26 14.70
N ASP A 2 3.35 -25.07 13.84
CA ASP A 2 2.01 -25.68 14.12
C ASP A 2 2.02 -27.03 14.85
N ARG A 3 3.16 -27.71 14.95
CA ARG A 3 3.25 -29.06 15.55
C ARG A 3 2.95 -29.12 17.06
N ASP A 4 3.02 -28.00 17.76
CA ASP A 4 2.86 -27.93 19.22
C ASP A 4 1.45 -27.47 19.65
N ARG A 5 0.53 -27.22 18.71
CA ARG A 5 -0.83 -26.76 19.01
C ARG A 5 -1.78 -27.93 19.19
N LYS A 6 -2.54 -27.93 20.29
CA LYS A 6 -3.54 -28.96 20.58
C LYS A 6 -4.73 -28.85 19.61
N GLU A 7 -5.14 -29.97 19.01
CA GLU A 7 -6.25 -30.04 18.06
C GLU A 7 -7.57 -30.42 18.76
N PHE A 8 -8.64 -29.72 18.42
CA PHE A 8 -10.00 -29.94 18.90
C PHE A 8 -10.94 -30.10 17.71
N ARG A 9 -12.14 -30.65 17.94
CA ARG A 9 -13.18 -30.80 16.90
C ARG A 9 -14.47 -30.12 17.34
N THR A 10 -15.07 -29.36 16.42
CA THR A 10 -16.42 -28.80 16.60
C THR A 10 -17.49 -29.89 16.50
N ALA A 11 -18.72 -29.62 16.94
CA ALA A 11 -19.85 -30.56 16.83
C ALA A 11 -20.10 -31.07 15.40
N HIS A 12 -19.74 -30.27 14.39
CA HIS A 12 -19.86 -30.61 12.97
C HIS A 12 -18.52 -31.09 12.36
N GLY A 13 -17.55 -31.51 13.19
CA GLY A 13 -16.34 -32.20 12.75
C GLY A 13 -15.16 -31.32 12.30
N ARG A 14 -15.33 -30.00 12.20
CA ARG A 14 -14.24 -29.08 11.81
C ARG A 14 -13.13 -29.06 12.86
N ILE A 15 -11.87 -29.08 12.39
CA ILE A 15 -10.67 -29.04 13.24
C ILE A 15 -10.43 -27.61 13.70
N VAL A 16 -10.12 -27.45 14.99
CA VAL A 16 -9.78 -26.18 15.64
C VAL A 16 -8.45 -26.37 16.34
N ARG A 17 -7.49 -25.48 16.11
CA ARG A 17 -6.20 -25.50 16.80
C ARG A 17 -6.20 -24.47 17.91
N ASP A 18 -5.55 -24.81 19.03
CA ASP A 18 -5.45 -23.93 20.19
C ASP A 18 -4.95 -22.52 19.81
N GLY A 19 -5.75 -21.49 20.11
CA GLY A 19 -5.52 -20.09 19.75
C GLY A 19 -5.76 -19.68 18.29
N GLY A 20 -6.18 -20.59 17.40
CA GLY A 20 -6.35 -20.33 15.96
C GLY A 20 -7.79 -20.30 15.45
N GLY A 21 -8.76 -20.77 16.25
CA GLY A 21 -10.16 -20.87 15.83
C GLY A 21 -10.38 -21.93 14.74
N VAL A 22 -11.52 -21.83 14.05
CA VAL A 22 -11.81 -22.69 12.88
C VAL A 22 -11.12 -22.09 11.66
N GLU A 23 -10.17 -22.83 11.07
CA GLU A 23 -9.56 -22.45 9.79
C GLU A 23 -10.60 -22.50 8.66
N ALA A 24 -10.50 -21.55 7.72
CA ALA A 24 -11.37 -21.54 6.54
C ALA A 24 -11.09 -22.76 5.64
N ASP A 25 -12.16 -23.35 5.09
CA ASP A 25 -12.07 -24.52 4.23
C ASP A 25 -11.30 -24.24 2.92
N VAL A 26 -11.33 -22.99 2.47
CA VAL A 26 -10.57 -22.49 1.33
C VAL A 26 -9.57 -21.47 1.81
N LYS A 27 -8.28 -21.79 1.67
CA LYS A 27 -7.20 -20.83 1.91
C LYS A 27 -7.16 -19.84 0.74
N VAL A 28 -7.58 -18.61 0.99
CA VAL A 28 -7.36 -17.49 0.08
C VAL A 28 -5.99 -16.91 0.39
N ALA A 29 -5.13 -16.81 -0.61
CA ALA A 29 -3.84 -16.14 -0.46
C ALA A 29 -4.10 -14.67 -0.10
N ALA A 30 -3.33 -14.13 0.85
CA ALA A 30 -3.37 -12.69 1.10
C ALA A 30 -3.00 -11.97 -0.20
N GLN A 31 -3.84 -11.01 -0.59
CA GLN A 31 -3.59 -10.20 -1.78
C GLN A 31 -2.36 -9.33 -1.50
N GLU A 32 -1.42 -9.27 -2.44
CA GLU A 32 -0.28 -8.36 -2.32
C GLU A 32 -0.79 -6.92 -2.42
N VAL A 33 -0.66 -6.18 -1.33
CA VAL A 33 -1.03 -4.76 -1.25
C VAL A 33 0.04 -3.97 -2.00
N SER A 34 -0.36 -3.17 -2.98
CA SER A 34 0.57 -2.31 -3.70
C SER A 34 1.10 -1.20 -2.76
N ILE A 35 2.29 -0.69 -3.05
CA ILE A 35 2.88 0.40 -2.26
C ILE A 35 1.95 1.63 -2.29
N ILE A 36 1.29 1.90 -3.42
CA ILE A 36 0.38 3.03 -3.54
C ILE A 36 -0.89 2.83 -2.69
N GLU A 37 -1.47 1.63 -2.66
CA GLU A 37 -2.64 1.33 -1.82
C GLU A 37 -2.32 1.52 -0.32
N LEU A 38 -1.16 1.03 0.10
CA LEU A 38 -0.67 1.24 1.46
C LEU A 38 -0.53 2.74 1.78
N LEU A 39 0.04 3.52 0.86
CA LEU A 39 0.29 4.94 1.06
C LEU A 39 -0.98 5.78 1.09
N LEU A 40 -1.90 5.54 0.16
CA LEU A 40 -3.20 6.20 0.11
C LEU A 40 -3.98 6.02 1.41
N THR A 41 -3.81 4.87 2.04
CA THR A 41 -4.41 4.55 3.35
C THR A 41 -3.65 5.23 4.49
N GLN A 42 -2.33 5.05 4.56
CA GLN A 42 -1.51 5.55 5.68
C GLN A 42 -1.42 7.07 5.75
N GLN A 43 -1.40 7.75 4.59
CA GLN A 43 -1.26 9.20 4.51
C GLN A 43 -2.63 9.91 4.51
N GLY A 44 -3.74 9.16 4.65
CA GLY A 44 -5.08 9.73 4.76
C GLY A 44 -5.70 10.16 3.44
N THR A 45 -4.98 10.10 2.31
CA THR A 45 -5.47 10.57 1.00
C THR A 45 -6.83 9.97 0.61
N LEU A 46 -7.07 8.68 0.90
CA LEU A 46 -8.36 8.04 0.63
C LEU A 46 -9.49 8.67 1.47
N PHE A 47 -9.22 8.96 2.74
CA PHE A 47 -10.16 9.57 3.66
C PHE A 47 -10.41 11.05 3.32
N ASP A 48 -9.37 11.78 2.96
CA ASP A 48 -9.48 13.19 2.57
C ASP A 48 -10.29 13.35 1.30
N PHE A 49 -10.07 12.47 0.31
CA PHE A 49 -10.92 12.42 -0.88
C PHE A 49 -12.37 12.12 -0.53
N ALA A 50 -12.63 11.12 0.33
CA ALA A 50 -13.99 10.82 0.75
C ALA A 50 -14.66 12.03 1.44
N THR A 51 -13.90 12.74 2.27
CA THR A 51 -14.35 13.98 2.93
C THR A 51 -14.70 15.05 1.91
N GLU A 52 -13.82 15.30 0.93
CA GLU A 52 -14.07 16.27 -0.15
C GLU A 52 -15.32 15.89 -0.97
N TRP A 53 -15.44 14.62 -1.34
CA TRP A 53 -16.57 14.10 -2.12
C TRP A 53 -17.90 14.29 -1.39
N THR A 54 -17.93 14.12 -0.07
CA THR A 54 -19.16 14.29 0.73
C THR A 54 -19.67 15.73 0.84
N LYS A 55 -18.87 16.74 0.47
CA LYS A 55 -19.32 18.15 0.48
C LYS A 55 -20.44 18.41 -0.53
N SER A 56 -20.45 17.66 -1.64
CA SER A 56 -21.42 17.78 -2.72
C SER A 56 -22.23 16.51 -2.97
N ASN A 57 -21.93 15.41 -2.27
CA ASN A 57 -22.59 14.12 -2.44
C ASN A 57 -23.02 13.54 -1.09
N ALA A 58 -24.21 12.93 -1.05
CA ALA A 58 -24.71 12.26 0.15
C ALA A 58 -24.50 10.75 0.05
N TYR A 59 -23.89 10.16 1.09
CA TYR A 59 -23.73 8.71 1.17
C TYR A 59 -25.08 8.00 1.37
N LYS A 60 -25.40 7.05 0.48
CA LYS A 60 -26.61 6.21 0.53
C LYS A 60 -26.28 4.73 0.74
N PRO A 61 -26.41 4.20 1.97
CA PRO A 61 -26.15 2.79 2.26
C PRO A 61 -26.89 1.85 1.31
N GLY A 62 -26.22 0.79 0.85
CA GLY A 62 -26.80 -0.20 -0.07
C GLY A 62 -26.86 0.21 -1.55
N GLN A 63 -26.45 1.44 -1.88
CA GLN A 63 -26.33 1.89 -3.28
C GLN A 63 -24.86 1.96 -3.70
N ARG A 64 -24.58 1.48 -4.93
CA ARG A 64 -23.26 1.64 -5.56
C ARG A 64 -23.06 3.12 -5.90
N GLN A 65 -22.16 3.77 -5.16
CA GLN A 65 -21.82 5.19 -5.35
C GLN A 65 -20.40 5.40 -5.89
N VAL A 66 -19.53 4.40 -5.73
CA VAL A 66 -18.21 4.37 -6.37
C VAL A 66 -18.42 3.96 -7.83
N THR A 67 -18.46 4.96 -8.70
CA THR A 67 -18.53 4.83 -10.16
C THR A 67 -17.17 5.12 -10.79
N ASP A 68 -17.02 4.81 -12.08
CA ASP A 68 -15.79 5.12 -12.82
C ASP A 68 -15.49 6.63 -12.83
N ALA A 69 -16.54 7.47 -12.78
CA ALA A 69 -16.39 8.93 -12.67
C ALA A 69 -15.81 9.32 -11.30
N VAL A 70 -16.34 8.76 -10.20
CA VAL A 70 -15.81 8.99 -8.85
C VAL A 70 -14.37 8.50 -8.74
N TYR A 71 -14.05 7.38 -9.38
CA TYR A 71 -12.69 6.87 -9.45
C TYR A 71 -11.75 7.79 -10.25
N ALA A 72 -12.20 8.32 -11.39
CA ALA A 72 -11.42 9.30 -12.16
C ALA A 72 -11.17 10.60 -11.36
N ASP A 73 -12.16 11.06 -10.61
CA ASP A 73 -12.01 12.21 -9.71
C ASP A 73 -11.03 11.92 -8.56
N PHE A 74 -11.09 10.72 -7.99
CA PHE A 74 -10.12 10.27 -6.99
C PHE A 74 -8.70 10.26 -7.55
N LYS A 75 -8.47 9.73 -8.75
CA LYS A 75 -7.15 9.73 -9.38
C LYS A 75 -6.61 11.14 -9.56
N ARG A 76 -7.45 12.08 -10.02
CA ARG A 76 -7.06 13.49 -10.14
C ARG A 76 -6.68 14.09 -8.78
N PHE A 77 -7.50 13.85 -7.75
CA PHE A 77 -7.22 14.30 -6.38
C PHE A 77 -5.90 13.73 -5.85
N ALA A 78 -5.66 12.43 -5.98
CA ALA A 78 -4.43 11.80 -5.54
C ALA A 78 -3.19 12.34 -6.30
N GLN A 79 -3.31 12.61 -7.61
CA GLN A 79 -2.24 13.25 -8.39
C GLN A 79 -1.98 14.71 -7.98
N ASP A 80 -3.01 15.45 -7.57
CA ASP A 80 -2.88 16.80 -7.01
C ASP A 80 -2.18 16.74 -5.64
N GLU A 81 -2.58 15.81 -4.76
CA GLU A 81 -1.93 15.56 -3.47
C GLU A 81 -0.47 15.15 -3.62
N MET A 82 -0.12 14.33 -4.63
CA MET A 82 1.28 14.01 -4.93
C MET A 82 2.08 15.25 -5.34
N ARG A 83 1.51 16.13 -6.17
CA ARG A 83 2.16 17.37 -6.60
C ARG A 83 2.27 18.41 -5.48
N GLY A 84 1.25 18.49 -4.63
CA GLY A 84 1.19 19.37 -3.46
C GLY A 84 1.98 18.85 -2.26
N GLY A 85 2.45 17.61 -2.31
CA GLY A 85 3.17 16.97 -1.22
C GLY A 85 2.27 16.49 -0.08
N GLY A 86 0.97 16.31 -0.29
CA GLY A 86 0.07 15.62 0.64
C GLY A 86 0.23 14.09 0.57
N LEU A 87 0.56 13.55 -0.62
CA LEU A 87 0.93 12.15 -0.81
C LEU A 87 2.41 12.03 -1.20
N LYS A 88 3.22 11.39 -0.34
CA LYS A 88 4.69 11.30 -0.47
C LYS A 88 5.18 9.85 -0.52
N PRO A 89 5.13 9.20 -1.69
CA PRO A 89 5.59 7.82 -1.80
C PRO A 89 7.07 7.63 -1.50
N GLU A 90 7.87 8.64 -1.76
CA GLU A 90 9.29 8.62 -1.47
C GLU A 90 9.60 8.41 0.01
N GLN A 91 8.69 8.72 0.93
CA GLN A 91 8.91 8.44 2.36
C GLN A 91 9.11 6.94 2.65
N VAL A 92 8.57 6.05 1.82
CA VAL A 92 8.68 4.60 2.01
C VAL A 92 10.10 4.09 1.73
N TYR A 93 10.77 4.63 0.71
CA TYR A 93 12.04 4.12 0.20
C TYR A 93 13.23 5.10 0.31
N ALA A 94 12.99 6.41 0.45
CA ALA A 94 14.03 7.41 0.54
C ALA A 94 14.99 7.20 1.72
N PRO A 95 14.53 6.83 2.94
CA PRO A 95 15.44 6.55 4.05
C PRO A 95 16.43 5.41 3.75
N GLN A 96 15.97 4.35 3.09
CA GLN A 96 16.77 3.18 2.74
C GLN A 96 17.78 3.53 1.65
N LEU A 97 17.36 4.28 0.62
CA LEU A 97 18.26 4.78 -0.42
C LEU A 97 19.33 5.73 0.17
N ALA A 98 18.95 6.61 1.11
CA ALA A 98 19.87 7.52 1.78
C ALA A 98 20.88 6.77 2.66
N ASN A 99 20.46 5.72 3.36
CA ASN A 99 21.35 4.88 4.14
C ASN A 99 22.35 4.14 3.24
N LEU A 100 21.89 3.60 2.11
CA LEU A 100 22.77 2.96 1.13
C LEU A 100 23.78 3.95 0.53
N GLU A 101 23.35 5.16 0.21
CA GLU A 101 24.20 6.26 -0.26
C GLU A 101 25.31 6.58 0.76
N LYS A 102 24.96 6.70 2.05
CA LYS A 102 25.92 6.92 3.14
C LYS A 102 26.93 5.77 3.23
N SER A 103 26.49 4.51 3.12
CA SER A 103 27.37 3.34 3.14
C SER A 103 28.36 3.35 1.98
N PHE A 104 27.93 3.75 0.77
CA PHE A 104 28.83 3.86 -0.39
C PHE A 104 29.89 4.95 -0.17
N ILE A 105 29.48 6.12 0.34
CA ILE A 105 30.40 7.22 0.66
C ILE A 105 31.43 6.77 1.72
N ALA A 106 31.00 6.10 2.78
CA ALA A 106 31.86 5.59 3.84
C ALA A 106 32.87 4.55 3.31
N ALA A 107 32.42 3.68 2.40
CA ALA A 107 33.26 2.69 1.72
C ALA A 107 34.14 3.31 0.61
N LYS A 108 34.08 4.64 0.39
CA LYS A 108 34.77 5.36 -0.69
C LYS A 108 34.40 4.87 -2.09
N ILE A 109 33.22 4.28 -2.25
CA ILE A 109 32.66 3.87 -3.54
C ILE A 109 32.09 5.11 -4.22
N LYS A 110 32.80 5.62 -5.23
CA LYS A 110 32.41 6.83 -5.99
C LYS A 110 32.11 6.55 -7.48
N GLY A 111 32.14 5.28 -7.87
CA GLY A 111 32.01 4.85 -9.26
C GLY A 111 30.56 4.74 -9.74
N PRO A 112 30.33 3.93 -10.80
CA PRO A 112 29.01 3.77 -11.43
C PRO A 112 27.87 3.40 -10.48
N ALA A 113 28.16 2.70 -9.39
CA ALA A 113 27.17 2.31 -8.38
C ALA A 113 26.42 3.51 -7.78
N LEU A 114 27.09 4.65 -7.55
CA LEU A 114 26.44 5.84 -7.01
C LEU A 114 25.51 6.50 -8.05
N GLN A 115 25.87 6.43 -9.33
CA GLN A 115 25.02 6.93 -10.42
C GLN A 115 23.79 6.04 -10.61
N GLN A 116 23.96 4.73 -10.52
CA GLN A 116 22.85 3.78 -10.57
C GLN A 116 21.85 4.01 -9.44
N LEU A 117 22.32 4.36 -8.23
CA LEU A 117 21.44 4.67 -7.11
C LEU A 117 20.52 5.87 -7.38
N LYS A 118 21.01 6.89 -8.10
CA LYS A 118 20.17 8.01 -8.55
C LYS A 118 19.13 7.55 -9.56
N GLY A 119 19.53 6.75 -10.54
CA GLY A 119 18.59 6.16 -11.52
C GLY A 119 17.49 5.35 -10.86
N VAL A 120 17.82 4.51 -9.88
CA VAL A 120 16.84 3.75 -9.09
C VAL A 120 15.84 4.67 -8.39
N ARG A 121 16.29 5.79 -7.82
CA ARG A 121 15.42 6.77 -7.17
C ARG A 121 14.39 7.36 -8.15
N GLU A 122 14.84 7.73 -9.35
CA GLU A 122 13.98 8.31 -10.39
C GLU A 122 13.01 7.26 -10.96
N SER A 123 13.47 6.03 -11.20
CA SER A 123 12.62 4.93 -11.66
C SER A 123 11.51 4.62 -10.67
N LEU A 124 11.83 4.50 -9.37
CA LEU A 124 10.82 4.25 -8.33
C LEU A 124 9.77 5.35 -8.25
N GLN A 125 10.17 6.62 -8.39
CA GLN A 125 9.21 7.73 -8.44
C GLN A 125 8.27 7.62 -9.64
N SER A 126 8.80 7.22 -10.81
CA SER A 126 7.99 7.04 -12.01
C SER A 126 7.05 5.84 -11.93
N GLU A 127 7.51 4.71 -11.38
CA GLU A 127 6.71 3.49 -11.23
C GLU A 127 5.53 3.71 -10.30
N VAL A 128 5.73 4.37 -9.16
CA VAL A 128 4.63 4.68 -8.24
C VAL A 128 3.58 5.58 -8.91
N ARG A 129 4.01 6.54 -9.74
CA ARG A 129 3.09 7.38 -10.49
C ARG A 129 2.26 6.57 -11.49
N LEU A 130 2.89 5.63 -12.19
CA LEU A 130 2.20 4.76 -13.15
C LEU A 130 1.23 3.80 -12.46
N ASP A 131 1.55 3.34 -11.25
CA ASP A 131 0.70 2.41 -10.50
C ASP A 131 -0.63 3.05 -10.06
N LEU A 132 -0.68 4.38 -9.92
CA LEU A 132 -1.92 5.12 -9.68
C LEU A 132 -2.84 5.15 -10.91
N ASP A 133 -2.27 5.01 -12.11
CA ASP A 133 -3.01 5.06 -13.38
C ASP A 133 -3.46 3.68 -13.88
N ARG A 134 -2.98 2.60 -13.25
CA ARG A 134 -3.22 1.20 -13.60
C ARG A 134 -4.57 0.69 -13.11
#